data_AF-A0A9Q1CRQ0-F1
#
_entry.id   AF-A0A9Q1CRQ0-F1
#
_cell.length_a   1.000
_cell.length_b   1.000
_cell.length_c   1.000
_cell.angle_alpha   90.00
_cell.angle_beta   90.00
_cell.angle_gamma   90.00
#
_symmetry.space_group_name_H-M   'P 1'
#
loop_
_entity.id
_entity.type
_entity.pdbx_description
1 polymer ?
#
loop_
_entity_poly.entity_id
_entity_poly.type
_entity_poly.pdbx_seq_one_letter_code
_entity_poly.pdbx_strand_id
1 'polypeptide(L)'
;MAWFNPGSGKHDASGFLENRIRNVRRRDPAKSVETTPTTSKSSKMIDTINIDLSADDLDEANIAAMVTWLKYHNAPADQVKEMMGKTCKSRAAWIRKEKEKSVRELILEYPRLIDTDGMIDQDFRILFPDASNALFLKWTQNVQKLFDYGERQVNWKNLLKFSGKLDTDEQKSNLVLQMLPLLFPPGMKRRDGRKGPNVHATVAEASRAFIQVEKVKPVV
;
A
#
# COMPACT_ATOMS: atom_id res chain seq x y z
N MET A 1 -7.36 -3.20 11.52
CA MET A 1 -5.92 -2.88 11.69
C MET A 1 -5.72 -1.48 11.13
N ALA A 2 -5.27 -0.53 11.95
CA ALA A 2 -5.10 0.85 11.48
C ALA A 2 -3.87 0.97 10.56
N TRP A 3 -4.03 1.62 9.40
CA TRP A 3 -2.95 1.86 8.45
C TRP A 3 -1.86 2.78 9.02
N PHE A 4 -2.27 3.83 9.75
CA PHE A 4 -1.39 4.75 10.46
C PHE A 4 -2.15 5.36 11.64
N ASN A 5 -1.50 5.37 12.80
CA ASN A 5 -1.97 6.03 14.02
C ASN A 5 -0.98 7.16 14.36
N PRO A 6 -1.42 8.43 14.36
CA PRO A 6 -0.56 9.52 14.76
C PRO A 6 -0.17 9.37 16.23
N GLY A 7 1.11 9.61 16.54
CA GLY A 7 1.60 9.66 17.91
C GLY A 7 0.90 10.79 18.68
N SER A 8 0.62 10.57 19.96
CA SER A 8 0.05 11.61 20.83
C SER A 8 0.87 11.72 22.12
N GLY A 9 1.32 12.94 22.43
CA GLY A 9 2.11 13.21 23.62
C GLY A 9 3.45 12.46 23.63
N LYS A 10 3.62 11.53 24.58
CA LYS A 10 4.84 10.72 24.78
C LYS A 10 4.87 9.44 23.92
N HIS A 11 3.81 9.17 23.15
CA HIS A 11 3.72 7.96 22.33
C HIS A 11 4.07 8.28 20.88
N ASP A 12 5.01 7.51 20.34
CA ASP A 12 5.37 7.52 18.92
C ASP A 12 4.17 7.18 18.02
N ALA A 13 4.26 7.59 16.75
CA ALA A 13 3.33 7.10 15.75
C ALA A 13 3.40 5.57 15.63
N SER A 14 2.26 4.96 15.31
CA SER A 14 2.14 3.50 15.21
C SER A 14 1.21 3.12 14.05
N GLY A 15 0.86 1.85 13.93
CA GLY A 15 0.05 1.33 12.83
C GLY A 15 0.88 0.59 11.78
N PHE A 16 0.20 0.00 10.80
CA PHE A 16 0.82 -0.90 9.83
C PHE A 16 1.98 -0.23 9.08
N LEU A 17 1.74 0.96 8.52
CA LEU A 17 2.70 1.66 7.66
C LEU A 17 3.94 2.10 8.44
N GLU A 18 3.74 2.68 9.62
CA GLU A 18 4.83 3.17 10.48
C GLU A 18 5.71 2.01 10.99
N ASN A 19 5.09 0.94 11.47
CA ASN A 19 5.80 -0.27 11.90
C ASN A 19 6.57 -0.91 10.73
N ARG A 20 5.98 -0.91 9.52
CA ARG A 20 6.63 -1.41 8.30
C ARG A 20 7.86 -0.56 7.94
N ILE A 21 7.75 0.77 7.98
CA ILE A 21 8.86 1.71 7.74
C ILE A 21 10.01 1.42 8.71
N ARG A 22 9.73 1.37 10.02
CA ARG A 22 10.75 1.09 11.05
C ARG A 22 11.43 -0.27 10.82
N ASN A 23 10.65 -1.31 10.57
CA ASN A 23 11.14 -2.68 10.44
C ASN A 23 11.99 -2.88 9.17
N VAL A 24 11.58 -2.32 8.03
CA VAL A 24 12.35 -2.40 6.78
C VAL A 24 13.68 -1.65 6.95
N ARG A 25 13.67 -0.44 7.50
CA ARG A 25 14.89 0.35 7.76
C ARG A 25 15.85 -0.29 8.77
N ARG A 26 15.33 -1.09 9.70
CA ARG A 26 16.16 -1.80 10.70
C ARG A 26 16.83 -3.04 10.10
N ARG A 27 16.21 -3.67 9.10
CA ARG A 27 16.71 -4.89 8.45
C ARG A 27 17.67 -4.64 7.29
N ASP A 28 17.82 -3.38 6.87
CA ASP A 28 18.70 -3.03 5.76
C ASP A 28 20.17 -2.90 6.22
N PRO A 29 21.09 -3.76 5.74
CA PRO A 29 22.52 -3.66 6.03
C PRO A 29 23.17 -2.43 5.38
N ALA A 30 22.50 -1.73 4.44
CA ALA A 30 23.06 -0.59 3.70
C ALA A 30 23.02 0.75 4.47
N LYS A 31 22.71 0.75 5.77
CA LYS A 31 22.70 1.95 6.63
C LYS A 31 24.06 2.66 6.78
N SER A 32 25.10 2.30 6.02
CA SER A 32 26.40 2.98 6.02
C SER A 32 26.80 3.65 4.71
N VAL A 33 26.03 3.61 3.61
CA VAL A 33 26.48 4.25 2.37
C VAL A 33 25.36 5.05 1.72
N GLU A 34 25.52 6.38 1.75
CA GLU A 34 24.83 7.34 0.90
C GLU A 34 24.98 6.91 -0.56
N THR A 35 23.96 6.24 -1.09
CA THR A 35 23.87 5.93 -2.51
C THR A 35 23.13 7.07 -3.21
N THR A 36 23.84 7.68 -4.15
CA THR A 36 23.43 8.82 -4.96
C THR A 36 22.09 8.58 -5.68
N PRO A 37 21.30 9.65 -5.91
CA PRO A 37 19.98 9.50 -6.51
C PRO A 37 20.10 9.17 -8.00
N THR A 38 19.86 7.91 -8.36
CA THR A 38 19.60 7.54 -9.74
C THR A 38 18.26 8.15 -10.19
N THR A 39 18.31 8.90 -11.28
CA THR A 39 17.20 9.61 -11.90
C THR A 39 16.08 8.64 -12.29
N SER A 40 15.08 8.47 -11.43
CA SER A 40 13.89 7.69 -11.76
C SER A 40 13.09 8.40 -12.84
N LYS A 41 12.86 7.71 -13.96
CA LYS A 41 11.99 8.18 -15.06
C LYS A 41 10.58 8.44 -14.53
N SER A 42 9.94 9.47 -15.05
CA SER A 42 8.56 9.88 -14.72
C SER A 42 7.60 8.68 -14.80
N SER A 43 6.93 8.37 -13.69
CA SER A 43 5.97 7.28 -13.59
C SER A 43 4.71 7.65 -14.37
N LYS A 44 4.56 7.12 -15.58
CA LYS A 44 3.23 6.99 -16.20
C LYS A 44 2.41 6.01 -15.33
N MET A 45 1.10 6.24 -15.22
CA MET A 45 0.19 5.35 -14.49
C MET A 45 0.36 3.90 -14.97
N ILE A 46 0.05 2.97 -14.07
CA ILE A 46 0.38 1.52 -14.02
C ILE A 46 0.16 0.72 -15.33
N ASP A 47 -0.58 1.24 -16.30
CA ASP A 47 -0.87 0.57 -17.58
C ASP A 47 0.36 0.32 -18.48
N THR A 48 1.53 0.90 -18.19
CA THR A 48 2.73 0.75 -19.05
C THR A 48 3.91 0.03 -18.39
N ILE A 49 3.76 -0.54 -17.19
CA ILE A 49 4.85 -1.33 -16.61
C ILE A 49 4.85 -2.69 -17.31
N ASN A 50 5.88 -2.94 -18.12
CA ASN A 50 6.13 -4.22 -18.77
C ASN A 50 6.56 -5.23 -17.68
N ILE A 51 5.57 -5.78 -16.98
CA ILE A 51 5.79 -6.78 -15.94
C ILE A 51 5.94 -8.11 -16.64
N ASP A 52 7.05 -8.79 -16.37
CA ASP A 52 7.23 -10.16 -16.84
C ASP A 52 6.25 -11.08 -16.11
N LEU A 53 5.22 -11.49 -16.84
CA LEU A 53 4.19 -12.42 -16.40
C LEU A 53 4.38 -13.81 -17.00
N SER A 54 5.53 -14.07 -17.62
CA SER A 54 5.88 -15.44 -18.00
C SER A 54 5.86 -16.29 -16.73
N ALA A 55 5.10 -17.38 -16.77
CA ALA A 55 5.10 -18.35 -15.69
C ALA A 55 6.55 -18.81 -15.46
N ASP A 56 6.92 -18.98 -14.20
CA ASP A 56 8.17 -19.70 -13.88
C ASP A 56 8.10 -21.11 -14.50
N ASP A 57 9.20 -21.88 -14.51
CA ASP A 57 9.34 -23.21 -15.16
C ASP A 57 8.32 -24.30 -14.73
N LEU A 58 7.28 -23.94 -14.00
CA LEU A 58 6.10 -24.73 -13.67
C LEU A 58 5.14 -24.80 -14.88
N ASP A 59 4.72 -26.01 -15.21
CA ASP A 59 3.68 -26.21 -16.22
C ASP A 59 2.32 -25.62 -15.80
N GLU A 60 1.49 -25.31 -16.80
CA GLU A 60 0.17 -24.69 -16.61
C GLU A 60 -0.79 -25.59 -15.80
N ALA A 61 -0.65 -26.92 -15.91
CA ALA A 61 -1.47 -27.89 -15.20
C ALA A 61 -1.21 -27.85 -13.68
N ASN A 62 0.04 -27.74 -13.27
CA ASN A 62 0.46 -27.59 -11.89
C ASN A 62 -0.04 -26.26 -11.31
N ILE A 63 0.06 -25.16 -12.07
CA ILE A 63 -0.51 -23.87 -11.65
C ILE A 63 -2.03 -24.00 -11.43
N ALA A 64 -2.76 -24.61 -12.36
CA ALA A 64 -4.20 -24.79 -12.24
C ALA A 64 -4.59 -25.66 -11.03
N ALA A 65 -3.82 -26.72 -10.75
CA ALA A 65 -4.02 -27.57 -9.58
C ALA A 65 -3.82 -26.77 -8.28
N MET A 66 -2.79 -25.95 -8.20
CA MET A 66 -2.51 -25.11 -7.03
C MET A 66 -3.59 -24.03 -6.83
N VAL A 67 -4.04 -23.37 -7.91
CA VAL A 67 -5.15 -22.40 -7.85
C VAL A 67 -6.41 -23.08 -7.34
N THR A 68 -6.73 -24.27 -7.86
CA THR A 68 -7.90 -25.05 -7.43
C THR A 68 -7.78 -25.41 -5.95
N TRP A 69 -6.62 -25.86 -5.49
CA TRP A 69 -6.40 -26.20 -4.09
C TRP A 69 -6.59 -24.97 -3.17
N LEU A 70 -6.04 -23.82 -3.55
CA LEU A 70 -6.12 -22.56 -2.81
C LEU A 70 -7.54 -22.00 -2.69
N LYS A 71 -8.46 -22.36 -3.61
CA LYS A 71 -9.88 -22.01 -3.49
C LYS A 71 -10.54 -22.63 -2.26
N TYR A 72 -10.14 -23.85 -1.92
CA TYR A 72 -10.82 -24.65 -0.90
C TYR A 72 -10.03 -24.77 0.42
N HIS A 73 -8.73 -24.45 0.43
CA HIS A 73 -7.86 -24.64 1.59
C HIS A 73 -7.18 -23.33 2.03
N ASN A 74 -7.20 -23.04 3.34
CA ASN A 74 -6.52 -21.90 3.97
C ASN A 74 -5.49 -22.33 5.03
N ALA A 75 -5.18 -23.63 5.11
CA ALA A 75 -4.21 -24.18 6.03
C ALA A 75 -3.54 -25.42 5.41
N PRO A 76 -2.28 -25.74 5.78
CA PRO A 76 -1.42 -25.00 6.71
C PRO A 76 -0.87 -23.69 6.11
N ALA A 77 -0.57 -22.71 6.97
CA ALA A 77 -0.22 -21.34 6.57
C ALA A 77 1.01 -21.27 5.66
N ASP A 78 2.04 -22.07 5.94
CA ASP A 78 3.27 -22.10 5.14
C ASP A 78 3.01 -22.62 3.72
N GLN A 79 2.18 -23.66 3.59
CA GLN A 79 1.80 -24.21 2.29
C GLN A 79 0.95 -23.21 1.48
N VAL A 80 -0.01 -22.54 2.11
CA VAL A 80 -0.79 -21.48 1.46
C VAL A 80 0.13 -20.38 0.94
N LYS A 81 1.05 -19.90 1.78
CA LYS A 81 1.99 -18.84 1.42
C LYS A 81 2.92 -19.23 0.28
N GLU A 82 3.40 -20.46 0.27
CA GLU A 82 4.23 -21.00 -0.81
C GLU A 82 3.45 -21.08 -2.12
N MET A 83 2.25 -21.66 -2.09
CA MET A 83 1.41 -21.81 -3.28
C MET A 83 0.92 -20.47 -3.82
N MET A 84 0.60 -19.52 -2.94
CA MET A 84 0.24 -18.15 -3.32
C MET A 84 1.40 -17.46 -4.04
N GLY A 85 2.64 -17.68 -3.59
CA GLY A 85 3.83 -17.17 -4.26
C GLY A 85 4.01 -17.75 -5.66
N LYS A 86 3.95 -19.09 -5.80
CA LYS A 86 4.09 -19.80 -7.08
C LYS A 86 3.00 -19.44 -8.10
N THR A 87 1.79 -19.14 -7.64
CA THR A 87 0.65 -18.77 -8.51
C THR A 87 0.55 -17.27 -8.79
N CYS A 88 1.45 -16.44 -8.23
CA CYS A 88 1.40 -14.98 -8.29
C CYS A 88 1.32 -14.43 -9.73
N LYS A 89 2.25 -14.83 -10.60
CA LYS A 89 2.30 -14.32 -11.98
C LYS A 89 1.07 -14.71 -12.80
N SER A 90 0.64 -15.98 -12.68
CA SER A 90 -0.59 -16.48 -13.35
C SER A 90 -1.83 -15.71 -12.89
N ARG A 91 -2.00 -15.54 -11.57
CA ARG A 91 -3.09 -14.73 -11.00
C ARG A 91 -3.06 -13.29 -11.52
N ALA A 92 -1.88 -12.67 -11.56
CA ALA A 92 -1.72 -11.31 -12.05
C ALA A 92 -1.97 -11.17 -13.56
N ALA A 93 -1.63 -12.19 -14.36
CA ALA A 93 -1.97 -12.25 -15.79
C ALA A 93 -3.49 -12.40 -15.98
N TRP A 94 -4.13 -13.28 -15.21
CA TRP A 94 -5.57 -13.49 -15.27
C TRP A 94 -6.35 -12.22 -14.89
N ILE A 95 -5.99 -11.54 -13.80
CA ILE A 95 -6.63 -10.28 -13.38
C ILE A 95 -6.53 -9.20 -14.47
N ARG A 96 -5.37 -9.12 -15.16
CA ARG A 96 -5.17 -8.14 -16.25
C ARG A 96 -5.93 -8.49 -17.53
N LYS A 97 -6.12 -9.80 -17.79
CA LYS A 97 -6.88 -10.29 -18.94
C LYS A 97 -8.39 -10.12 -18.72
N GLU A 98 -8.86 -10.44 -17.52
CA GLU A 98 -10.28 -10.47 -17.15
C GLU A 98 -10.75 -9.13 -16.55
N LYS A 99 -10.47 -8.00 -17.24
CA LYS A 99 -10.76 -6.64 -16.72
C LYS A 99 -12.23 -6.35 -16.44
N GLU A 100 -13.13 -7.07 -17.11
CA GLU A 100 -14.58 -6.92 -16.97
C GLU A 100 -15.14 -7.62 -15.73
N LYS A 101 -14.35 -8.48 -15.07
CA LYS A 101 -14.82 -9.21 -13.88
C LYS A 101 -14.98 -8.27 -12.70
N SER A 102 -16.06 -8.48 -11.97
CA SER A 102 -16.31 -7.80 -10.71
C SER A 102 -15.33 -8.24 -9.63
N VAL A 103 -15.10 -7.35 -8.66
CA VAL A 103 -14.28 -7.66 -7.46
C VAL A 103 -14.77 -8.94 -6.76
N ARG A 104 -16.08 -9.19 -6.76
CA ARG A 104 -16.66 -10.42 -6.18
C ARG A 104 -16.17 -11.67 -6.91
N GLU A 105 -16.14 -11.67 -8.23
CA GLU A 105 -15.67 -12.80 -9.03
C GLU A 105 -14.17 -13.02 -8.86
N LEU A 106 -13.39 -11.95 -8.73
CA LEU A 106 -11.95 -12.04 -8.41
C LEU A 106 -11.73 -12.72 -7.05
N ILE A 107 -12.52 -12.36 -6.04
CA ILE A 107 -12.43 -12.93 -4.69
C ILE A 107 -12.88 -14.40 -4.68
N LEU A 108 -13.89 -14.77 -5.47
CA LEU A 108 -14.30 -16.17 -5.60
C LEU A 108 -13.21 -17.02 -6.26
N GLU A 109 -12.48 -16.47 -7.22
CA GLU A 109 -11.38 -17.16 -7.89
C GLU A 109 -10.14 -17.26 -7.00
N TYR A 110 -9.81 -16.19 -6.26
CA TYR A 110 -8.62 -16.08 -5.42
C TYR A 110 -8.96 -15.59 -4.00
N PRO A 111 -9.65 -16.42 -3.19
CA PRO A 111 -10.13 -16.00 -1.86
C PRO A 111 -8.98 -15.61 -0.92
N ARG A 112 -7.84 -16.30 -1.05
CA ARG A 112 -6.62 -16.11 -0.26
C ARG A 112 -6.00 -14.72 -0.37
N LEU A 113 -6.33 -13.93 -1.40
CA LEU A 113 -5.89 -12.53 -1.46
C LEU A 113 -6.46 -11.67 -0.33
N ILE A 114 -7.64 -12.02 0.19
CA ILE A 114 -8.37 -11.20 1.16
C ILE A 114 -8.40 -11.84 2.54
N ASP A 115 -8.62 -13.16 2.62
CA ASP A 115 -8.79 -13.85 3.91
C ASP A 115 -7.48 -14.39 4.50
N THR A 116 -6.37 -14.25 3.79
CA THR A 116 -5.04 -14.62 4.27
C THR A 116 -4.15 -13.38 4.32
N ASP A 117 -3.69 -13.04 5.53
CA ASP A 117 -2.92 -11.82 5.76
C ASP A 117 -1.62 -11.79 4.95
N GLY A 118 -1.36 -10.65 4.31
CA GLY A 118 -0.09 -10.37 3.63
C GLY A 118 0.05 -10.93 2.22
N MET A 119 -0.96 -11.60 1.66
CA MET A 119 -0.87 -12.17 0.30
C MET A 119 -0.79 -11.10 -0.80
N ILE A 120 -1.53 -9.99 -0.68
CA ILE A 120 -1.42 -8.85 -1.60
C ILE A 120 -0.01 -8.24 -1.56
N ASP A 121 0.57 -8.13 -0.36
CA ASP A 121 1.92 -7.59 -0.15
C ASP A 121 3.00 -8.55 -0.67
N GLN A 122 2.78 -9.86 -0.57
CA GLN A 122 3.62 -10.88 -1.22
C GLN A 122 3.57 -10.73 -2.75
N ASP A 123 2.38 -10.63 -3.34
CA ASP A 123 2.22 -10.46 -4.79
C ASP A 123 2.91 -9.20 -5.28
N PHE A 124 2.75 -8.09 -4.57
CA PHE A 124 3.42 -6.84 -4.90
C PHE A 124 4.94 -6.97 -4.87
N ARG A 125 5.51 -7.72 -3.91
CA ARG A 125 6.96 -7.99 -3.86
C ARG A 125 7.46 -8.83 -5.02
N ILE A 126 6.72 -9.87 -5.39
CA ILE A 126 7.11 -10.78 -6.47
C ILE A 126 7.07 -10.05 -7.81
N LEU A 127 6.01 -9.27 -8.06
CA LEU A 127 5.81 -8.56 -9.32
C LEU A 127 6.68 -7.31 -9.45
N PHE A 128 7.06 -6.68 -8.34
CA PHE A 128 7.80 -5.43 -8.32
C PHE A 128 8.95 -5.45 -7.29
N PRO A 129 9.94 -6.33 -7.44
CA PRO A 129 11.01 -6.51 -6.45
C PRO A 129 11.73 -5.19 -6.12
N ASP A 130 12.07 -4.43 -7.15
CA ASP A 130 12.80 -3.14 -7.02
C ASP A 130 11.92 -2.02 -6.44
N ALA A 131 10.61 -2.06 -6.68
CA ALA A 131 9.68 -1.03 -6.20
C ALA A 131 9.12 -1.35 -4.81
N SER A 132 9.10 -2.62 -4.40
CA SER A 132 8.36 -3.07 -3.21
C SER A 132 8.80 -2.39 -1.92
N ASN A 133 10.09 -2.07 -1.82
CA ASN A 133 10.65 -1.33 -0.71
C ASN A 133 11.06 0.10 -1.08
N ALA A 134 10.98 0.50 -2.35
CA ALA A 134 11.50 1.77 -2.83
C ALA A 134 10.88 2.97 -2.11
N LEU A 135 9.57 2.93 -1.83
CA LEU A 135 8.92 3.99 -1.05
C LEU A 135 9.51 4.07 0.36
N PHE A 136 9.67 2.94 1.05
CA PHE A 136 10.18 2.88 2.43
C PHE A 136 11.64 3.30 2.53
N LEU A 137 12.46 2.86 1.57
CA LEU A 137 13.89 3.18 1.47
C LEU A 137 14.10 4.65 1.14
N LYS A 138 13.36 5.18 0.16
CA LYS A 138 13.47 6.57 -0.27
C LYS A 138 12.61 7.52 0.56
N TRP A 139 11.92 7.03 1.59
CA TRP A 139 10.99 7.85 2.38
C TRP A 139 11.70 9.07 2.98
N THR A 140 12.85 8.91 3.64
CA THR A 140 13.62 10.04 4.19
C THR A 140 13.98 11.09 3.12
N GLN A 141 14.37 10.63 1.94
CA GLN A 141 14.75 11.49 0.80
C GLN A 141 13.55 12.22 0.19
N ASN A 142 12.34 11.67 0.34
CA ASN A 142 11.10 12.21 -0.23
C ASN A 142 10.29 13.04 0.77
N VAL A 143 10.48 12.86 2.09
CA VAL A 143 9.76 13.60 3.14
C VAL A 143 9.85 15.10 2.91
N GLN A 144 11.06 15.63 2.69
CA GLN A 144 11.23 17.07 2.45
C GLN A 144 10.51 17.52 1.18
N LYS A 145 10.64 16.78 0.07
CA LYS A 145 10.02 17.12 -1.22
C LYS A 145 8.50 17.14 -1.12
N LEU A 146 7.92 16.14 -0.45
CA LEU A 146 6.48 16.03 -0.23
C LEU A 146 5.97 17.13 0.71
N PHE A 147 6.74 17.46 1.74
CA PHE A 147 6.43 18.58 2.62
C PHE A 147 6.38 19.91 1.84
N ASP A 148 7.42 20.21 1.07
CA ASP A 148 7.51 21.44 0.28
C ASP A 148 6.41 21.51 -0.79
N TYR A 149 6.10 20.37 -1.41
CA TYR A 149 4.98 20.26 -2.36
C TYR A 149 3.65 20.53 -1.68
N GLY A 150 3.42 19.95 -0.50
CA GLY A 150 2.18 20.16 0.24
C GLY A 150 2.00 21.57 0.78
N GLU A 151 3.06 22.25 1.24
CA GLU A 151 3.01 23.68 1.58
C GLU A 151 2.55 24.55 0.40
N ARG A 152 2.86 24.16 -0.84
CA ARG A 152 2.46 24.92 -2.05
C ARG A 152 1.05 24.59 -2.54
N GLN A 153 0.64 23.33 -2.44
CA GLN A 153 -0.56 22.84 -3.12
C GLN A 153 -1.79 22.75 -2.23
N VAL A 154 -1.60 22.64 -0.91
CA VAL A 154 -2.70 22.31 0.01
C VAL A 154 -2.57 23.12 1.29
N ASN A 155 -3.69 23.66 1.78
CA ASN A 155 -3.77 24.25 3.11
C ASN A 155 -3.85 23.16 4.20
N TRP A 156 -2.79 22.35 4.29
CA TRP A 156 -2.74 21.17 5.16
C TRP A 156 -2.82 21.52 6.64
N LYS A 157 -2.32 22.70 7.06
CA LYS A 157 -2.38 23.17 8.45
C LYS A 157 -3.81 23.26 8.95
N ASN A 158 -4.69 23.89 8.15
CA ASN A 158 -6.10 24.01 8.49
C ASN A 158 -6.83 22.66 8.37
N LEU A 159 -6.53 21.88 7.33
CA LEU A 159 -7.20 20.60 7.07
C LEU A 159 -6.88 19.53 8.12
N LEU A 160 -5.63 19.47 8.57
CA LEU A 160 -5.17 18.55 9.62
C LEU A 160 -5.34 19.15 11.03
N LYS A 161 -5.83 20.40 11.16
CA LYS A 161 -5.91 21.15 12.42
C LYS A 161 -4.59 21.16 13.19
N PHE A 162 -3.49 21.30 12.47
CA PHE A 162 -2.16 21.27 13.06
C PHE A 162 -1.79 22.64 13.66
N SER A 163 -1.45 22.67 14.94
CA SER A 163 -1.04 23.88 15.68
C SER A 163 0.32 23.74 16.38
N GLY A 164 1.06 22.65 16.13
CA GLY A 164 2.33 22.34 16.78
C GLY A 164 3.55 22.91 16.06
N LYS A 165 4.74 22.71 16.65
CA LYS A 165 6.03 22.89 15.98
C LYS A 165 6.54 21.55 15.47
N LEU A 166 7.33 21.60 14.39
CA LEU A 166 7.99 20.44 13.78
C LEU A 166 9.47 20.52 14.12
N ASP A 167 9.81 20.12 15.34
CA ASP A 167 11.15 20.27 15.90
C ASP A 167 12.08 19.10 15.54
N THR A 168 11.50 17.99 15.06
CA THR A 168 12.24 16.76 14.68
C THR A 168 11.86 16.26 13.28
N ASP A 169 12.82 15.59 12.63
CA ASP A 169 12.59 14.94 11.33
C ASP A 169 11.51 13.85 11.41
N GLU A 170 11.34 13.22 12.56
CA GLU A 170 10.31 12.20 12.79
C GLU A 170 8.90 12.82 12.84
N GLN A 171 8.74 13.93 13.54
CA GLN A 171 7.48 14.70 13.52
C GLN A 171 7.14 15.17 12.11
N LYS A 172 8.15 15.63 11.36
CA LYS A 172 7.98 16.04 9.96
C LYS A 172 7.58 14.86 9.06
N SER A 173 8.25 13.73 9.20
CA SER A 173 7.91 12.47 8.50
C SER A 173 6.47 12.04 8.78
N ASN A 174 6.06 12.04 10.04
CA ASN A 174 4.71 11.66 10.47
C ASN A 174 3.64 12.63 9.96
N LEU A 175 3.95 13.92 9.90
CA LEU A 175 3.05 14.90 9.32
C LEU A 175 2.90 14.68 7.81
N VAL A 176 3.99 14.44 7.09
CA VAL A 176 3.95 14.19 5.65
C VAL A 176 3.12 12.94 5.33
N LEU A 177 3.18 11.88 6.15
CA LEU A 177 2.30 10.72 6.03
C LEU A 177 0.82 11.10 6.13
N GLN A 178 0.46 11.99 7.04
CA GLN A 178 -0.91 12.50 7.19
C GLN A 178 -1.32 13.44 6.07
N MET A 179 -0.37 14.08 5.39
CA MET A 179 -0.61 14.93 4.23
C MET A 179 -0.85 14.13 2.95
N LEU A 180 -0.33 12.90 2.82
CA LEU A 180 -0.47 12.08 1.60
C LEU A 180 -1.90 12.03 1.02
N PRO A 181 -2.97 11.83 1.82
CA PRO A 181 -4.34 11.79 1.30
C PRO A 181 -4.84 13.12 0.74
N LEU A 182 -4.20 14.22 1.13
CA LEU A 182 -4.48 15.56 0.63
C LEU A 182 -3.74 15.85 -0.67
N LEU A 183 -2.58 15.20 -0.87
CA LEU A 183 -1.71 15.39 -2.04
C LEU A 183 -2.10 14.48 -3.21
N PHE A 184 -2.68 13.32 -2.93
CA PHE A 184 -3.18 12.43 -3.97
C PHE A 184 -4.61 12.80 -4.38
N PRO A 185 -4.94 12.72 -5.69
CA PRO A 185 -6.29 13.00 -6.15
C PRO A 185 -7.28 12.08 -5.40
N PRO A 186 -8.37 12.63 -4.87
CA PRO A 186 -9.33 11.81 -4.16
C PRO A 186 -9.94 10.79 -5.12
N GLY A 187 -9.89 9.53 -4.70
CA GLY A 187 -10.37 8.40 -5.48
C GLY A 187 -11.84 8.54 -5.87
N MET A 188 -12.27 7.74 -6.84
CA MET A 188 -13.66 7.70 -7.29
C MET A 188 -14.53 6.93 -6.29
N LYS A 189 -15.64 7.52 -5.86
CA LYS A 189 -16.68 6.85 -5.06
C LYS A 189 -17.91 6.55 -5.90
N ARG A 190 -18.58 5.43 -5.58
CA ARG A 190 -19.91 5.15 -6.13
C ARG A 190 -20.91 6.13 -5.52
N ARG A 191 -21.89 6.55 -6.32
CA ARG A 191 -23.00 7.37 -5.82
C ARG A 191 -23.98 6.44 -5.12
N ASP A 192 -24.15 6.62 -3.81
CA ASP A 192 -25.09 5.79 -3.05
C ASP A 192 -26.50 5.85 -3.65
N GLY A 193 -27.08 4.67 -3.89
CA GLY A 193 -28.46 4.50 -4.34
C GLY A 193 -28.76 4.92 -5.78
N ARG A 194 -27.78 5.29 -6.62
CA ARG A 194 -28.04 5.67 -8.03
C ARG A 194 -27.08 5.00 -9.00
N LYS A 195 -27.62 4.37 -10.05
CA LYS A 195 -26.85 3.99 -11.25
C LYS A 195 -26.36 5.27 -11.93
N GLY A 196 -25.05 5.44 -12.04
CA GLY A 196 -24.40 6.60 -12.66
C GLY A 196 -22.87 6.53 -12.56
N PRO A 197 -22.14 7.40 -13.26
CA PRO A 197 -20.67 7.43 -13.22
C PRO A 197 -20.18 7.69 -11.80
N ASN A 198 -19.02 7.11 -11.45
CA ASN A 198 -18.40 7.36 -10.16
C ASN A 198 -18.10 8.86 -10.02
N VAL A 199 -18.31 9.40 -8.82
CA VAL A 199 -17.99 10.79 -8.51
C VAL A 199 -16.67 10.86 -7.78
N HIS A 200 -15.91 11.96 -7.92
CA HIS A 200 -14.72 12.15 -7.10
C HIS A 200 -15.11 12.23 -5.62
N ALA A 201 -14.39 11.50 -4.76
CA ALA A 201 -14.49 11.70 -3.33
C ALA A 201 -14.05 13.14 -2.98
N THR A 202 -14.58 13.69 -1.91
CA THR A 202 -14.05 14.93 -1.35
C THR A 202 -12.73 14.64 -0.63
N VAL A 203 -11.89 15.67 -0.45
CA VAL A 203 -10.65 15.55 0.34
C VAL A 203 -10.95 14.99 1.75
N ALA A 204 -12.02 15.46 2.38
CA ALA A 204 -12.43 14.99 3.71
C ALA A 204 -12.89 13.51 3.74
N GLU A 205 -13.43 12.99 2.63
CA GLU A 205 -13.77 11.57 2.49
C GLU A 205 -12.54 10.72 2.22
N ALA A 206 -11.64 11.17 1.34
CA ALA A 206 -10.38 10.51 1.06
C ALA A 206 -9.49 10.41 2.31
N SER A 207 -9.39 11.50 3.09
CA SER A 207 -8.64 11.51 4.35
C SER A 207 -9.21 10.53 5.38
N ARG A 208 -10.53 10.43 5.50
CA ARG A 208 -11.20 9.48 6.42
C ARG A 208 -11.01 8.02 6.01
N ALA A 209 -10.97 7.74 4.71
CA ALA A 209 -10.70 6.40 4.20
C ALA A 209 -9.24 5.97 4.42
N PHE A 210 -8.31 6.93 4.46
CA PHE A 210 -6.87 6.67 4.60
C PHE A 210 -6.39 6.64 6.05
N ILE A 211 -6.90 7.52 6.91
CA ILE A 211 -6.49 7.66 8.30
C ILE A 211 -7.60 7.10 9.21
N GLN A 212 -7.37 5.92 9.79
CA GLN A 212 -8.25 5.37 10.81
C GLN A 212 -7.87 5.98 12.18
N VAL A 213 -8.67 6.93 12.67
CA VAL A 213 -8.46 7.53 14.00
C VAL A 213 -9.17 6.67 15.05
N GLU A 214 -8.43 5.89 15.83
CA GLU A 214 -8.98 5.18 17.00
C GLU A 214 -8.90 6.09 18.24
N LYS A 215 -10.02 6.18 18.98
CA LYS A 215 -10.00 6.82 20.31
C LYS A 215 -9.24 5.90 21.25
N VAL A 216 -8.10 6.37 21.77
CA VAL A 216 -7.37 5.69 22.84
C VAL A 216 -8.30 5.62 24.05
N LYS A 217 -8.74 4.42 24.43
CA LYS A 217 -9.47 4.24 25.69
C LYS A 217 -8.46 4.49 26.83
N PRO A 218 -8.80 5.34 27.81
CA PRO A 218 -7.96 5.49 28.98
C PRO A 218 -7.83 4.11 29.65
N VAL A 219 -6.59 3.74 29.97
CA VAL A 219 -6.31 2.56 30.79
C VAL A 219 -6.86 2.88 32.18
N VAL A 220 -7.87 2.12 32.61
CA VAL A 220 -8.41 2.14 33.97
C VAL A 220 -7.55 1.25 34.85
#